data_AF-T0QYP4-F1
#
_entry.id   AF-T0QYP4-F1
#
_cell.length_a   1.000
_cell.length_b   1.000
_cell.length_c   1.000
_cell.angle_alpha   90.00
_cell.angle_beta   90.00
_cell.angle_gamma   90.00
#
_symmetry.space_group_name_H-M   'P 1'
#
loop_
_entity.id
_entity.type
_entity.pdbx_description
1 polymer ?
#
loop_
_entity_poly.entity_id
_entity_poly.type
_entity_poly.pdbx_seq_one_letter_code
_entity_poly.pdbx_strand_id
1 'polypeptide(L)'
;MSSNTVWSNAPALTRTHCAAMAVTTTVTVAPITSGRRAVLVFHLVYASPGDSPQSLINQSINALRGLAAKLRHKHNVLNYVLERDGIDVLSPGDARFAKALVASGAYDAVLVEYTRHCCHHVSASNYKLLPDTALPLSLAESVLTMSPEVRSGRETTGLDYCSLVFWLKAHRHRVVSLLPALKYAVHGHRRSCSVDELSSTLDGLPFDDEDALLGQASPAALLEALLPRFADEKEQGTHCYTDSVVACFKALLRLGRMDLLQRFLGMYLCVDDEYARDTAVGRWIHRCLQVFGWEPLASALYSVAQDPVCPPFIQRFAAECITEMWAIVAEGMPLFTDSGVTPWVNGVVVDICRHSLQLEVHAVTVSVTDRWLYNRLPDLIVAKVATYLGPANHMQRLIDMNVICLIEDLAPGVVALLEQGYDAVAHRYIPSVCKGVRSPSDNVTYLVEVVYNLLVVAALEGGSMWRDTLDCCGRELGLARDGTDR
;
A
#
# COMPACT_ATOMS: atom_id res chain seq x y z
N MET A 1 -2.77 -26.30 -62.83
CA MET A 1 -1.90 -26.45 -64.03
C MET A 1 -0.46 -26.61 -63.57
N SER A 2 0.05 -27.83 -63.48
CA SER A 2 1.43 -28.12 -63.08
C SER A 2 2.28 -28.39 -64.33
N SER A 3 2.91 -27.36 -64.89
CA SER A 3 3.93 -27.56 -65.93
C SER A 3 5.26 -27.88 -65.25
N ASN A 4 5.66 -29.15 -65.29
CA ASN A 4 7.03 -29.56 -64.98
C ASN A 4 7.93 -29.12 -66.12
N THR A 5 8.47 -27.91 -66.05
CA THR A 5 9.53 -27.47 -66.96
C THR A 5 10.83 -28.15 -66.52
N VAL A 6 11.30 -29.13 -67.29
CA VAL A 6 12.62 -29.75 -67.10
C VAL A 6 13.66 -28.84 -67.76
N TRP A 7 14.57 -28.29 -66.94
CA TRP A 7 15.63 -27.39 -67.37
C TRP A 7 16.88 -28.21 -67.74
N SER A 8 16.99 -28.65 -69.00
CA SER A 8 18.19 -29.35 -69.48
C SER A 8 18.97 -28.52 -70.50
N ASN A 9 20.23 -28.23 -70.14
CA ASN A 9 21.38 -27.93 -71.00
C ASN A 9 21.40 -26.60 -71.78
N ALA A 10 21.64 -25.49 -71.07
CA ALA A 10 22.17 -24.26 -71.68
C ALA A 10 23.47 -23.83 -70.95
N PRO A 11 24.49 -23.32 -71.67
CA PRO A 11 25.79 -22.96 -71.10
C PRO A 11 25.66 -21.71 -70.20
N ALA A 12 26.59 -21.62 -69.25
CA ALA A 12 26.63 -20.64 -68.17
C ALA A 12 26.35 -19.20 -68.63
N LEU A 13 25.12 -18.76 -68.36
CA LEU A 13 24.76 -17.36 -68.19
C LEU A 13 24.13 -17.26 -66.81
N THR A 14 24.67 -16.40 -65.96
CA THR A 14 24.09 -15.95 -64.70
C THR A 14 22.75 -15.27 -64.97
N ARG A 15 21.73 -16.07 -65.27
CA ARG A 15 20.34 -15.62 -65.27
C ARG A 15 19.86 -15.63 -63.84
N THR A 16 19.65 -14.46 -63.29
CA THR A 16 18.97 -14.29 -62.01
C THR A 16 17.52 -14.75 -62.22
N HIS A 17 17.13 -15.83 -61.56
CA HIS A 17 15.76 -16.32 -61.57
C HIS A 17 15.09 -15.86 -60.28
N CYS A 18 14.05 -15.03 -60.40
CA CYS A 18 13.23 -14.60 -59.28
C CYS A 18 11.99 -15.49 -59.19
N ALA A 19 11.69 -15.98 -57.99
CA ALA A 19 10.45 -16.68 -57.69
C ALA A 19 9.75 -15.99 -56.51
N ALA A 20 8.47 -15.68 -56.67
CA ALA A 20 7.60 -15.20 -55.61
C ALA A 20 6.83 -16.41 -55.04
N MET A 21 6.92 -16.65 -53.74
CA MET A 21 6.28 -17.80 -53.09
C MET A 21 5.56 -17.35 -51.82
N ALA A 22 4.47 -18.03 -51.46
CA ALA A 22 3.79 -17.81 -50.19
C ALA A 22 4.69 -18.24 -49.02
N VAL A 23 4.57 -17.59 -47.86
CA VAL A 23 5.41 -17.85 -46.66
C VAL A 23 5.39 -19.33 -46.22
N THR A 24 4.31 -20.06 -46.52
CA THR A 24 4.15 -21.48 -46.19
C THR A 24 4.76 -22.44 -47.22
N THR A 25 5.41 -21.93 -48.27
CA THR A 25 5.95 -22.77 -49.35
C THR A 25 7.30 -23.36 -48.94
N THR A 26 7.40 -24.69 -48.93
CA THR A 26 8.68 -25.37 -48.70
C THR A 26 9.50 -25.39 -49.99
N VAL A 27 10.70 -24.83 -49.96
CA VAL A 27 11.62 -24.82 -51.12
C VAL A 27 12.64 -25.94 -50.94
N THR A 28 12.58 -26.96 -51.79
CA THR A 28 13.59 -28.01 -51.85
C THR A 28 14.57 -27.73 -52.98
N VAL A 29 15.86 -27.59 -52.65
CA VAL A 29 16.92 -27.35 -53.63
C VAL A 29 17.77 -28.62 -53.76
N ALA A 30 17.96 -29.11 -55.00
CA ALA A 30 18.82 -30.26 -55.26
C ALA A 30 20.29 -29.96 -54.88
N PRO A 31 21.07 -30.95 -54.40
CA PRO A 31 22.47 -30.79 -54.00
C PRO A 31 23.33 -30.16 -55.11
N ILE A 32 24.28 -29.30 -54.74
CA ILE A 32 25.17 -28.64 -55.69
C ILE A 32 26.33 -29.61 -56.02
N THR A 33 26.47 -29.98 -57.30
CA THR A 33 27.57 -30.85 -57.77
C THR A 33 28.80 -30.07 -58.24
N SER A 34 28.66 -28.75 -58.52
CA SER A 34 29.75 -27.82 -58.90
C SER A 34 29.27 -26.35 -58.80
N GLY A 35 30.15 -25.43 -58.38
CA GLY A 35 29.90 -23.97 -58.32
C GLY A 35 29.33 -23.43 -57.00
N ARG A 36 28.92 -22.15 -56.99
CA ARG A 36 28.24 -21.46 -55.87
C ARG A 36 26.85 -20.99 -56.31
N ARG A 37 25.84 -21.12 -55.46
CA ARG A 37 24.50 -20.54 -55.67
C ARG A 37 24.21 -19.51 -54.59
N ALA A 38 23.64 -18.37 -54.98
CA ALA A 38 23.10 -17.38 -54.06
C ALA A 38 21.58 -17.38 -54.19
N VAL A 39 20.86 -17.41 -53.08
CA VAL A 39 19.41 -17.27 -53.03
C VAL A 39 19.11 -15.90 -52.43
N LEU A 40 18.54 -15.00 -53.21
CA LEU A 40 17.94 -13.78 -52.67
C LEU A 40 16.49 -14.09 -52.29
N VAL A 41 16.18 -13.94 -51.01
CA VAL A 41 14.81 -14.08 -50.49
C VAL A 41 14.23 -12.68 -50.32
N PHE A 42 13.19 -12.37 -51.09
CA PHE A 42 12.44 -11.13 -50.94
C PHE A 42 11.17 -11.41 -50.13
N HIS A 43 10.94 -10.63 -49.06
CA HIS A 43 9.66 -10.62 -48.35
C HIS A 43 8.69 -9.71 -49.10
N LEU A 44 7.79 -10.30 -49.89
CA LEU A 44 6.80 -9.56 -50.66
C LEU A 44 5.65 -9.14 -49.73
N VAL A 45 5.55 -7.84 -49.50
CA VAL A 45 4.44 -7.23 -48.76
C VAL A 45 3.50 -6.59 -49.79
N TYR A 46 2.19 -6.81 -49.64
CA TYR A 46 1.18 -6.16 -50.48
C TYR A 46 1.36 -4.63 -50.42
N ALA A 47 1.54 -4.00 -51.58
CA ALA A 47 1.77 -2.56 -51.69
C ALA A 47 0.52 -1.71 -51.37
N SER A 48 -0.66 -2.32 -51.35
CA SER A 48 -1.93 -1.65 -51.06
C SER A 48 -2.73 -2.42 -50.00
N PRO A 49 -3.30 -1.74 -48.98
CA PRO A 49 -4.05 -2.36 -47.89
C PRO A 49 -5.31 -3.13 -48.32
N GLY A 50 -5.81 -2.90 -49.54
CA GLY A 50 -7.07 -3.45 -50.03
C GLY A 50 -7.06 -4.95 -50.35
N ASP A 51 -5.89 -5.53 -50.65
CA ASP A 51 -5.80 -6.91 -51.18
C ASP A 51 -5.16 -7.90 -50.20
N SER A 52 -5.08 -7.57 -48.91
CA SER A 52 -4.77 -8.60 -47.92
C SER A 52 -5.93 -9.59 -47.94
N PRO A 53 -5.72 -10.88 -48.26
CA PRO A 53 -6.81 -11.83 -48.28
C PRO A 53 -7.43 -11.86 -46.88
N GLN A 54 -8.74 -11.63 -46.79
CA GLN A 54 -9.53 -11.61 -45.55
C GLN A 54 -9.22 -12.82 -44.66
N SER A 55 -8.80 -13.94 -45.28
CA SER A 55 -8.31 -15.13 -44.60
C SER A 55 -7.12 -14.88 -43.67
N LEU A 56 -6.14 -14.04 -44.03
CA LEU A 56 -4.99 -13.72 -43.16
C LEU A 56 -5.41 -12.89 -41.94
N ILE A 57 -6.29 -11.89 -42.13
CA ILE A 57 -6.81 -11.09 -41.01
C ILE A 57 -7.61 -12.00 -40.05
N ASN A 58 -8.46 -12.88 -40.60
CA ASN A 58 -9.21 -13.85 -39.80
C ASN A 58 -8.30 -14.83 -39.05
N GLN A 59 -7.19 -15.27 -39.67
CA GLN A 59 -6.18 -16.11 -39.01
C GLN A 59 -5.51 -15.36 -37.85
N SER A 60 -5.12 -14.09 -38.06
CA SER A 60 -4.55 -13.26 -36.99
C SER A 60 -5.54 -13.03 -35.84
N ILE A 61 -6.82 -12.75 -36.16
CA ILE A 61 -7.89 -12.62 -35.17
C ILE A 61 -8.01 -13.89 -34.33
N ASN A 62 -8.07 -15.06 -34.98
CA ASN A 62 -8.17 -16.34 -34.30
C ASN A 62 -6.91 -16.66 -33.48
N ALA A 63 -5.73 -16.30 -33.97
CA ALA A 63 -4.47 -16.44 -33.23
C ALA A 63 -4.45 -15.57 -31.98
N LEU A 64 -4.86 -14.30 -32.09
CA LEU A 64 -4.96 -13.38 -30.96
C LEU A 64 -5.97 -13.87 -29.91
N ARG A 65 -7.14 -14.38 -30.33
CA ARG A 65 -8.10 -15.02 -29.41
C ARG A 65 -7.51 -16.27 -28.74
N GLY A 66 -6.78 -17.08 -29.50
CA GLY A 66 -6.09 -18.25 -28.98
C GLY A 66 -4.97 -17.90 -27.99
N LEU A 67 -4.29 -16.77 -28.19
CA LEU A 67 -3.30 -16.23 -27.25
C LEU A 67 -3.98 -15.69 -25.99
N ALA A 68 -5.08 -14.95 -26.14
CA ALA A 68 -5.88 -14.45 -25.03
C ALA A 68 -6.34 -15.57 -24.09
N ALA A 69 -6.73 -16.72 -24.64
CA ALA A 69 -7.13 -17.88 -23.86
C ALA A 69 -5.97 -18.59 -23.12
N LYS A 70 -4.72 -18.33 -23.50
CA LYS A 70 -3.51 -19.02 -22.98
C LYS A 70 -2.61 -18.15 -22.10
N LEU A 71 -2.72 -16.82 -22.23
CA LEU A 71 -1.85 -15.88 -21.54
C LEU A 71 -1.97 -16.05 -20.02
N ARG A 72 -0.82 -16.30 -19.38
CA ARG A 72 -0.69 -16.39 -17.92
C ARG A 72 -0.46 -15.00 -17.33
N HIS A 73 -0.85 -14.84 -16.07
CA HIS A 73 -0.90 -13.60 -15.29
C HIS A 73 0.37 -12.72 -15.22
N LYS A 74 1.51 -13.10 -15.82
CA LYS A 74 2.78 -12.39 -15.65
C LYS A 74 2.96 -11.20 -16.59
N HIS A 75 2.36 -11.23 -17.79
CA HIS A 75 2.47 -10.13 -18.77
C HIS A 75 1.08 -9.76 -19.26
N ASN A 76 0.51 -8.70 -18.67
CA ASN A 76 -0.89 -8.31 -18.94
C ASN A 76 -1.00 -7.05 -19.79
N VAL A 77 0.04 -6.21 -19.76
CA VAL A 77 0.17 -5.03 -20.63
C VAL A 77 1.32 -5.29 -21.58
N LEU A 78 1.04 -5.22 -22.86
CA LEU A 78 1.98 -5.45 -23.93
C LEU A 78 2.19 -4.13 -24.67
N ASN A 79 3.45 -3.84 -24.99
CA ASN A 79 3.86 -2.67 -25.74
C ASN A 79 4.50 -3.12 -27.05
N TYR A 80 4.00 -2.59 -28.16
CA TYR A 80 4.55 -2.78 -29.50
C TYR A 80 4.98 -1.43 -30.08
N VAL A 81 6.29 -1.19 -30.15
CA VAL A 81 6.87 0.05 -30.71
C VAL A 81 6.58 0.11 -32.21
N LEU A 82 6.01 1.24 -32.65
CA LEU A 82 5.60 1.43 -34.04
C LEU A 82 6.80 1.73 -34.95
N GLU A 83 6.65 1.47 -36.25
CA GLU A 83 7.69 1.77 -37.24
C GLU A 83 7.84 3.27 -37.55
N ARG A 84 6.88 4.10 -37.11
CA ARG A 84 6.84 5.55 -37.33
C ARG A 84 6.57 6.31 -36.05
N ASP A 85 7.07 7.54 -35.99
CA ASP A 85 7.07 8.37 -34.79
C ASP A 85 5.73 9.11 -34.52
N GLY A 86 4.73 8.98 -35.40
CA GLY A 86 3.47 9.75 -35.31
C GLY A 86 2.22 8.93 -34.97
N ILE A 87 1.43 9.41 -34.00
CA ILE A 87 0.19 8.78 -33.53
C ILE A 87 -0.95 8.80 -34.57
N ASP A 88 -0.88 9.69 -35.56
CA ASP A 88 -1.94 9.90 -36.54
C ASP A 88 -1.87 8.98 -37.76
N VAL A 89 -0.71 8.39 -38.05
CA VAL A 89 -0.50 7.61 -39.27
C VAL A 89 0.23 6.31 -38.95
N LEU A 90 -0.54 5.25 -38.72
CA LEU A 90 0.00 3.90 -38.61
C LEU A 90 0.56 3.42 -39.96
N SER A 91 1.68 2.68 -39.92
CA SER A 91 2.14 1.96 -41.09
C SER A 91 1.07 0.95 -41.54
N PRO A 92 1.04 0.52 -42.81
CA PRO A 92 0.09 -0.51 -43.26
C PRO A 92 0.19 -1.82 -42.48
N GLY A 93 1.38 -2.16 -41.94
CA GLY A 93 1.56 -3.31 -41.05
C GLY A 93 0.90 -3.09 -39.69
N ASP A 94 1.23 -1.97 -39.05
CA ASP A 94 0.74 -1.63 -37.71
C ASP A 94 -0.78 -1.42 -37.71
N ALA A 95 -1.33 -0.78 -38.75
CA ALA A 95 -2.77 -0.60 -38.92
C ALA A 95 -3.51 -1.95 -39.04
N ARG A 96 -2.92 -2.93 -39.74
CA ARG A 96 -3.49 -4.28 -39.85
C ARG A 96 -3.44 -5.02 -38.51
N PHE A 97 -2.35 -4.88 -37.77
CA PHE A 97 -2.21 -5.48 -36.45
C PHE A 97 -3.19 -4.87 -35.44
N ALA A 98 -3.27 -3.53 -35.39
CA ALA A 98 -4.25 -2.80 -34.59
C ALA A 98 -5.69 -3.21 -34.93
N LYS A 99 -6.04 -3.29 -36.22
CA LYS A 99 -7.37 -3.76 -36.67
C LYS A 99 -7.64 -5.19 -36.24
N ALA A 100 -6.65 -6.09 -36.31
CA ALA A 100 -6.81 -7.48 -35.84
C ALA A 100 -6.98 -7.57 -34.32
N LEU A 101 -6.29 -6.72 -33.54
CA LEU A 101 -6.47 -6.60 -32.09
C LEU A 101 -7.90 -6.17 -31.74
N VAL A 102 -8.39 -5.09 -32.36
CA VAL A 102 -9.77 -4.60 -32.15
C VAL A 102 -10.80 -5.66 -32.55
N ALA A 103 -10.66 -6.23 -33.75
CA ALA A 103 -11.58 -7.24 -34.27
C ALA A 103 -11.54 -8.57 -33.48
N SER A 104 -10.48 -8.85 -32.73
CA SER A 104 -10.43 -10.00 -31.84
C SER A 104 -11.47 -9.90 -30.71
N GLY A 105 -11.79 -8.68 -30.27
CA GLY A 105 -12.67 -8.40 -29.14
C GLY A 105 -12.09 -8.75 -27.76
N ALA A 106 -10.91 -9.37 -27.71
CA ALA A 106 -10.29 -9.88 -26.48
C ALA A 106 -9.37 -8.86 -25.78
N TYR A 107 -8.93 -7.83 -26.51
CA TYR A 107 -7.99 -6.83 -26.05
C TYR A 107 -8.61 -5.44 -26.06
N ASP A 108 -8.19 -4.60 -25.11
CA ASP A 108 -8.23 -3.16 -25.27
C ASP A 108 -6.88 -2.72 -25.83
N ALA A 109 -6.87 -1.68 -26.65
CA ALA A 109 -5.67 -1.19 -27.30
C ALA A 109 -5.75 0.32 -27.51
N VAL A 110 -4.63 0.97 -27.24
CA VAL A 110 -4.44 2.42 -27.36
C VAL A 110 -3.10 2.70 -28.02
N LEU A 111 -3.04 3.78 -28.78
CA LEU A 111 -1.77 4.34 -29.22
C LEU A 111 -1.29 5.28 -28.13
N VAL A 112 -0.04 5.15 -27.73
CA VAL A 112 0.57 5.98 -26.69
C VAL A 112 1.82 6.62 -27.26
N GLU A 113 1.89 7.94 -27.11
CA GLU A 113 3.06 8.75 -27.41
C GLU A 113 3.89 8.87 -26.13
N TYR A 114 5.18 8.58 -26.26
CA TYR A 114 6.12 8.67 -25.16
C TYR A 114 7.10 9.80 -25.40
N THR A 115 7.31 10.60 -24.36
CA THR A 115 8.33 11.64 -24.35
C THR A 115 9.46 11.21 -23.42
N ARG A 116 10.69 11.22 -23.93
CA ARG A 116 11.89 10.92 -23.14
C ARG A 116 12.38 12.20 -22.47
N HIS A 117 12.37 12.22 -21.15
CA HIS A 117 13.00 13.27 -20.37
C HIS A 117 14.52 13.04 -20.28
N CYS A 118 15.28 14.09 -19.94
CA CYS A 118 16.75 14.18 -19.98
C CYS A 118 17.54 13.17 -19.10
N CYS A 119 16.86 12.21 -18.48
CA CYS A 119 17.41 11.28 -17.47
C CYS A 119 16.93 9.83 -17.66
N HIS A 120 16.67 9.40 -18.90
CA HIS A 120 16.14 8.06 -19.24
C HIS A 120 14.73 7.75 -18.72
N HIS A 121 14.07 8.69 -18.04
CA HIS A 121 12.67 8.58 -17.70
C HIS A 121 11.82 8.78 -18.94
N VAL A 122 11.02 7.76 -19.25
CA VAL A 122 10.04 7.79 -20.33
C VAL A 122 8.67 7.91 -19.69
N SER A 123 7.91 8.93 -20.06
CA SER A 123 6.54 9.16 -19.62
C SER A 123 5.61 9.08 -20.83
N ALA A 124 4.41 8.54 -20.64
CA ALA A 124 3.36 8.67 -21.63
C ALA A 124 2.88 10.13 -21.63
N SER A 125 3.05 10.84 -22.74
CA SER A 125 2.66 12.24 -22.86
C SER A 125 1.24 12.39 -23.41
N ASN A 126 0.83 11.47 -24.29
CA ASN A 126 -0.47 11.48 -24.91
C ASN A 126 -0.94 10.06 -25.26
N TYR A 127 -2.23 9.86 -25.43
CA TYR A 127 -2.78 8.62 -26.00
C TYR A 127 -3.95 8.89 -26.94
N LYS A 128 -4.16 7.95 -27.87
CA LYS A 128 -5.25 7.97 -28.84
C LYS A 128 -5.92 6.61 -28.89
N LEU A 129 -7.25 6.60 -28.84
CA LEU A 129 -8.04 5.39 -28.99
C LEU A 129 -7.96 4.91 -30.44
N LEU A 130 -7.93 3.58 -30.61
CA LEU A 130 -8.10 3.00 -31.94
C LEU A 130 -9.54 3.20 -32.42
N PRO A 131 -9.77 3.30 -33.75
CA PRO A 131 -11.13 3.31 -34.29
C PRO A 131 -11.95 2.13 -33.77
N ASP A 132 -13.23 2.37 -33.49
CA ASP A 132 -14.19 1.37 -33.00
C ASP A 132 -13.85 0.74 -31.63
N THR A 133 -12.97 1.39 -30.85
CA THR A 133 -12.72 1.02 -29.45
C THR A 133 -13.29 2.07 -28.50
N ALA A 134 -14.00 1.59 -27.48
CA ALA A 134 -14.38 2.39 -26.33
C ALA A 134 -13.43 2.03 -25.19
N LEU A 135 -12.81 3.05 -24.59
CA LEU A 135 -12.01 2.88 -23.40
C LEU A 135 -12.77 3.42 -22.18
N PRO A 136 -12.98 2.60 -21.15
CA PRO A 136 -13.50 3.03 -19.85
C PRO A 136 -12.77 4.27 -19.33
N LEU A 137 -13.49 5.27 -18.82
CA LEU A 137 -12.88 6.55 -18.38
C LEU A 137 -11.79 6.33 -17.32
N SER A 138 -12.02 5.39 -16.40
CA SER A 138 -11.04 5.01 -15.36
C SER A 138 -9.73 4.43 -15.92
N LEU A 139 -9.81 3.74 -17.05
CA LEU A 139 -8.62 3.25 -17.76
C LEU A 139 -7.94 4.37 -18.52
N ALA A 140 -8.69 5.27 -19.14
CA ALA A 140 -8.18 6.43 -19.86
C ALA A 140 -7.23 7.28 -19.00
N GLU A 141 -7.60 7.56 -17.76
CA GLU A 141 -6.74 8.28 -16.81
C GLU A 141 -5.48 7.46 -16.46
N SER A 142 -5.63 6.16 -16.28
CA SER A 142 -4.54 5.29 -15.84
C SER A 142 -3.52 5.02 -16.95
N VAL A 143 -3.92 5.05 -18.23
CA VAL A 143 -3.03 4.83 -19.40
C VAL A 143 -1.84 5.79 -19.38
N LEU A 144 -2.04 7.04 -19.00
CA LEU A 144 -0.97 8.05 -18.95
C LEU A 144 0.01 7.82 -17.79
N THR A 145 -0.45 7.16 -16.73
CA THR A 145 0.41 6.82 -15.58
C THR A 145 1.20 5.53 -15.80
N MET A 146 0.93 4.81 -16.89
CA MET A 146 1.60 3.55 -17.16
C MET A 146 3.07 3.76 -17.53
N SER A 147 3.94 3.06 -16.81
CA SER A 147 5.32 2.84 -17.20
C SER A 147 5.44 1.45 -17.80
N PRO A 148 5.17 1.26 -19.12
CA PRO A 148 5.41 -0.05 -19.71
C PRO A 148 6.88 -0.43 -19.52
N GLU A 149 7.14 -1.69 -19.20
CA GLU A 149 8.50 -2.22 -19.28
C GLU A 149 8.91 -2.26 -20.75
N VAL A 150 9.52 -1.18 -21.21
CA VAL A 150 10.04 -1.09 -22.58
C VAL A 150 11.29 -1.93 -22.64
N ARG A 151 11.14 -3.21 -22.98
CA ARG A 151 12.26 -4.07 -23.39
C ARG A 151 12.61 -3.76 -24.84
N SER A 152 13.11 -2.55 -25.08
CA SER A 152 13.58 -2.17 -26.41
C SER A 152 14.89 -2.91 -26.70
N GLY A 153 14.82 -3.99 -27.49
CA GLY A 153 16.00 -4.56 -28.14
C GLY A 153 16.54 -3.68 -29.29
N ARG A 154 15.85 -2.58 -29.61
CA ARG A 154 16.24 -1.57 -30.58
C ARG A 154 16.49 -0.27 -29.82
N GLU A 155 17.74 0.20 -29.79
CA GLU A 155 18.06 1.54 -29.33
C GLU A 155 17.37 2.56 -30.23
N THR A 156 16.20 3.06 -29.82
CA THR A 156 15.57 4.20 -30.47
C THR A 156 16.38 5.44 -30.09
N THR A 157 17.07 6.00 -31.07
CA THR A 157 17.89 7.23 -30.92
C THR A 157 17.04 8.51 -30.92
N GLY A 158 15.71 8.40 -31.03
CA GLY A 158 14.76 9.51 -30.97
C GLY A 158 14.39 9.92 -29.54
N LEU A 159 14.03 11.20 -29.38
CA LEU A 159 13.50 11.76 -28.13
C LEU A 159 12.05 11.35 -27.87
N ASP A 160 11.27 11.15 -28.93
CA ASP A 160 9.87 10.75 -28.87
C ASP A 160 9.65 9.48 -29.69
N TYR A 161 8.76 8.62 -29.23
CA TYR A 161 8.32 7.45 -30.00
C TYR A 161 6.88 7.09 -29.68
N CYS A 162 6.19 6.53 -30.67
CA CYS A 162 4.84 6.03 -30.52
C CYS A 162 4.85 4.51 -30.36
N SER A 163 3.94 4.00 -29.53
CA SER A 163 3.74 2.57 -29.39
C SER A 163 2.26 2.21 -29.34
N LEU A 164 1.94 1.01 -29.79
CA LEU A 164 0.66 0.38 -29.57
C LEU A 164 0.70 -0.39 -28.25
N VAL A 165 -0.03 0.11 -27.25
CA VAL A 165 -0.18 -0.52 -25.95
C VAL A 165 -1.51 -1.26 -25.90
N PHE A 166 -1.48 -2.52 -25.51
CA PHE A 166 -2.69 -3.34 -25.46
C PHE A 166 -2.64 -4.35 -24.31
N TRP A 167 -3.81 -4.68 -23.79
CA TRP A 167 -3.98 -5.62 -22.68
C TRP A 167 -5.25 -6.42 -22.84
N LEU A 168 -5.34 -7.56 -22.17
CA LEU A 168 -6.54 -8.36 -22.16
C LEU A 168 -7.65 -7.67 -21.39
N LYS A 169 -8.87 -7.67 -21.93
CA LYS A 169 -10.04 -7.08 -21.26
C LYS A 169 -10.26 -7.67 -19.87
N ALA A 170 -10.02 -8.97 -19.69
CA ALA A 170 -10.10 -9.64 -18.39
C ALA A 170 -9.09 -9.11 -17.35
N HIS A 171 -8.04 -8.41 -17.78
CA HIS A 171 -6.98 -7.87 -16.93
C HIS A 171 -6.99 -6.33 -16.84
N ARG A 172 -8.10 -5.65 -17.18
CA ARG A 172 -8.25 -4.20 -17.00
C ARG A 172 -7.93 -3.74 -15.58
N HIS A 173 -8.23 -4.56 -14.56
CA HIS A 173 -7.91 -4.29 -13.16
C HIS A 173 -6.41 -4.13 -12.86
N ARG A 174 -5.50 -4.49 -13.77
CA ARG A 174 -4.06 -4.24 -13.62
C ARG A 174 -3.58 -2.95 -14.28
N VAL A 175 -4.44 -2.38 -15.12
CA VAL A 175 -4.15 -1.14 -15.84
C VAL A 175 -4.61 0.05 -15.01
N VAL A 176 -5.76 -0.10 -14.34
CA VAL A 176 -6.27 0.91 -13.42
C VAL A 176 -5.44 0.97 -12.14
N SER A 177 -5.21 2.17 -11.60
CA SER A 177 -4.63 2.32 -10.26
C SER A 177 -5.46 1.60 -9.18
N LEU A 178 -4.82 1.25 -8.07
CA LEU A 178 -5.42 0.37 -7.06
C LEU A 178 -6.70 0.96 -6.44
N LEU A 179 -6.67 2.23 -6.05
CA LEU A 179 -7.80 2.91 -5.40
C LEU A 179 -9.06 2.96 -6.29
N PRO A 180 -9.03 3.47 -7.55
CA PRO A 180 -10.21 3.41 -8.41
C PRO A 180 -10.70 1.99 -8.65
N ALA A 181 -9.81 1.02 -8.85
CA ALA A 181 -10.22 -0.38 -9.04
C ALA A 181 -10.99 -0.94 -7.84
N LEU A 182 -10.61 -0.57 -6.62
CA LEU A 182 -11.35 -0.94 -5.39
C LEU A 182 -12.71 -0.26 -5.31
N LYS A 183 -12.84 0.99 -5.79
CA LYS A 183 -14.14 1.67 -5.88
C LYS A 183 -15.12 0.87 -6.76
N TYR A 184 -14.66 0.28 -7.88
CA TYR A 184 -15.48 -0.64 -8.68
C TYR A 184 -15.92 -1.88 -7.88
N ALA A 185 -15.03 -2.44 -7.05
CA ALA A 185 -15.37 -3.60 -6.21
C ALA A 185 -16.39 -3.24 -5.10
N VAL A 186 -16.32 -2.04 -4.53
CA VAL A 186 -17.26 -1.57 -3.50
C VAL A 186 -18.64 -1.28 -4.10
N HIS A 187 -18.70 -0.47 -5.14
CA HIS A 187 -19.97 0.06 -5.65
C HIS A 187 -20.67 -0.90 -6.63
N GLY A 188 -19.91 -1.80 -7.27
CA GLY A 188 -20.43 -2.67 -8.32
C GLY A 188 -21.11 -1.86 -9.44
N HIS A 189 -22.13 -2.45 -10.08
CA HIS A 189 -22.90 -1.79 -11.14
C HIS A 189 -23.97 -0.82 -10.61
N ARG A 190 -24.00 -0.50 -9.31
CA ARG A 190 -25.06 0.37 -8.78
C ARG A 190 -24.75 1.83 -9.10
N ARG A 191 -25.42 2.37 -10.12
CA ARG A 191 -25.48 3.80 -10.48
C ARG A 191 -26.00 4.74 -9.37
N SER A 192 -26.41 4.22 -8.21
CA SER A 192 -27.21 4.97 -7.23
C SER A 192 -26.90 4.61 -5.78
N CYS A 193 -25.63 4.67 -5.38
CA CYS A 193 -25.31 4.87 -3.97
C CYS A 193 -25.34 6.38 -3.69
N SER A 194 -26.16 6.81 -2.71
CA SER A 194 -26.24 8.23 -2.34
C SER A 194 -24.91 8.69 -1.77
N VAL A 195 -24.62 9.96 -2.00
CA VAL A 195 -23.34 10.66 -1.81
C VAL A 195 -22.87 10.70 -0.35
N ASP A 196 -23.69 10.27 0.61
CA ASP A 196 -23.44 10.48 2.04
C ASP A 196 -22.62 9.40 2.76
N GLU A 197 -22.36 8.22 2.17
CA GLU A 197 -21.58 7.16 2.85
C GLU A 197 -20.06 7.20 2.60
N LEU A 198 -19.56 8.14 1.79
CA LEU A 198 -18.14 8.35 1.53
C LEU A 198 -17.84 9.85 1.47
N SER A 199 -17.71 10.47 2.65
CA SER A 199 -17.15 11.82 2.74
C SER A 199 -15.66 11.80 2.34
N SER A 200 -15.35 12.08 1.07
CA SER A 200 -14.33 13.07 0.64
C SER A 200 -13.95 12.94 -0.86
N THR A 201 -14.21 14.03 -1.60
CA THR A 201 -13.35 14.73 -2.59
C THR A 201 -12.99 14.15 -3.96
N LEU A 202 -13.50 13.00 -4.39
CA LEU A 202 -13.43 12.63 -5.83
C LEU A 202 -14.84 12.38 -6.37
N ASP A 203 -15.46 13.47 -6.78
CA ASP A 203 -16.84 13.58 -7.24
C ASP A 203 -17.12 12.77 -8.52
N GLY A 204 -18.04 11.81 -8.38
CA GLY A 204 -19.14 11.68 -9.35
C GLY A 204 -18.84 11.19 -10.75
N LEU A 205 -17.76 10.44 -11.00
CA LEU A 205 -17.59 9.81 -12.32
C LEU A 205 -18.69 8.75 -12.56
N PRO A 206 -19.51 8.89 -13.61
CA PRO A 206 -20.54 7.91 -13.93
C PRO A 206 -19.87 6.58 -14.33
N PHE A 207 -20.32 5.48 -13.73
CA PHE A 207 -19.92 4.14 -14.14
C PHE A 207 -20.68 3.74 -15.42
N ASP A 208 -19.95 3.43 -16.49
CA ASP A 208 -20.54 2.90 -17.72
C ASP A 208 -20.96 1.44 -17.52
N ASP A 209 -22.16 1.06 -17.99
CA ASP A 209 -22.68 -0.32 -17.89
C ASP A 209 -21.81 -1.33 -18.67
N GLU A 210 -21.01 -0.85 -19.63
CA GLU A 210 -20.06 -1.67 -20.40
C GLU A 210 -18.73 -1.92 -19.64
N ASP A 211 -18.51 -1.23 -18.52
CA ASP A 211 -17.33 -1.36 -17.66
C ASP A 211 -17.51 -2.48 -16.64
N ALA A 212 -17.93 -3.66 -17.12
CA ALA A 212 -18.17 -4.83 -16.28
C ALA A 212 -16.92 -5.16 -15.43
N LEU A 213 -16.90 -4.60 -14.21
CA LEU A 213 -15.96 -4.83 -13.10
C LEU A 213 -14.49 -5.00 -13.55
N LEU A 214 -14.03 -4.14 -14.45
CA LEU A 214 -12.67 -4.19 -15.01
C LEU A 214 -12.30 -5.58 -15.54
N GLY A 215 -13.23 -6.18 -16.28
CA GLY A 215 -13.09 -7.48 -16.94
C GLY A 215 -13.33 -8.69 -16.04
N GLN A 216 -13.79 -8.48 -14.81
CA GLN A 216 -14.00 -9.54 -13.82
C GLN A 216 -15.47 -9.94 -13.76
N ALA A 217 -15.72 -11.22 -13.49
CA ALA A 217 -17.08 -11.77 -13.51
C ALA A 217 -17.94 -11.31 -12.33
N SER A 218 -17.32 -10.86 -11.23
CA SER A 218 -18.02 -10.40 -10.02
C SER A 218 -17.13 -9.46 -9.19
N PRO A 219 -17.70 -8.66 -8.28
CA PRO A 219 -16.92 -7.79 -7.41
C PRO A 219 -15.95 -8.58 -6.50
N ALA A 220 -16.34 -9.79 -6.09
CA ALA A 220 -15.48 -10.68 -5.33
C ALA A 220 -14.29 -11.18 -6.17
N ALA A 221 -14.52 -11.54 -7.43
CA ALA A 221 -13.44 -11.92 -8.35
C ALA A 221 -12.50 -10.75 -8.63
N LEU A 222 -13.04 -9.53 -8.75
CA LEU A 222 -12.23 -8.31 -8.87
C LEU A 222 -11.37 -8.09 -7.63
N LEU A 223 -11.96 -8.16 -6.43
CA LEU A 223 -11.22 -7.98 -5.20
C LEU A 223 -10.11 -9.03 -5.03
N GLU A 224 -10.41 -10.30 -5.30
CA GLU A 224 -9.43 -11.38 -5.28
C GLU A 224 -8.27 -11.14 -6.26
N ALA A 225 -8.56 -10.59 -7.44
CA ALA A 225 -7.53 -10.22 -8.42
C ALA A 225 -6.69 -9.00 -8.00
N LEU A 226 -7.24 -8.12 -7.14
CA LEU A 226 -6.56 -6.94 -6.62
C LEU A 226 -5.70 -7.22 -5.37
N LEU A 227 -6.07 -8.20 -4.53
CA LEU A 227 -5.34 -8.47 -3.26
C LEU A 227 -3.81 -8.59 -3.43
N PRO A 228 -3.27 -9.32 -4.43
CA PRO A 228 -1.82 -9.42 -4.59
C PRO A 228 -1.10 -8.09 -4.87
N ARG A 229 -1.80 -7.05 -5.34
CA ARG A 229 -1.22 -5.73 -5.60
C ARG A 229 -0.84 -4.99 -4.32
N PHE A 230 -1.44 -5.32 -3.18
CA PHE A 230 -1.07 -4.73 -1.90
C PHE A 230 0.32 -5.18 -1.41
N ALA A 231 0.86 -6.27 -1.97
CA ALA A 231 2.24 -6.69 -1.75
C ALA A 231 3.24 -6.13 -2.79
N ASP A 232 2.79 -5.30 -3.74
CA ASP A 232 3.68 -4.67 -4.72
C ASP A 232 4.28 -3.39 -4.12
N GLU A 233 5.61 -3.38 -3.94
CA GLU A 233 6.37 -2.25 -3.41
C GLU A 233 6.08 -0.94 -4.17
N LYS A 234 5.79 -1.03 -5.49
CA LYS A 234 5.47 0.15 -6.30
C LYS A 234 4.14 0.78 -5.92
N GLU A 235 3.16 -0.05 -5.55
CA GLU A 235 1.84 0.41 -5.10
C GLU A 235 1.93 0.97 -3.68
N GLN A 236 2.72 0.31 -2.82
CA GLN A 236 2.96 0.73 -1.45
C GLN A 236 3.59 2.12 -1.36
N GLY A 237 4.50 2.45 -2.28
CA GLY A 237 5.13 3.78 -2.35
C GLY A 237 4.23 4.91 -2.90
N THR A 238 2.95 4.64 -3.21
CA THR A 238 2.03 5.67 -3.69
C THR A 238 1.39 6.44 -2.54
N HIS A 239 1.23 7.76 -2.69
CA HIS A 239 0.58 8.63 -1.70
C HIS A 239 -0.89 8.29 -1.39
N CYS A 240 -1.53 7.45 -2.22
CA CYS A 240 -2.91 7.00 -2.06
C CYS A 240 -3.01 5.53 -1.60
N TYR A 241 -1.91 4.93 -1.15
CA TYR A 241 -1.90 3.55 -0.69
C TYR A 241 -2.80 3.37 0.55
N THR A 242 -2.80 4.32 1.49
CA THR A 242 -3.66 4.26 2.69
C THR A 242 -5.15 4.29 2.34
N ASP A 243 -5.54 5.17 1.42
CA ASP A 243 -6.90 5.23 0.91
C ASP A 243 -7.29 3.92 0.22
N SER A 244 -6.35 3.28 -0.46
CA SER A 244 -6.55 1.95 -1.07
C SER A 244 -6.78 0.89 -0.01
N VAL A 245 -6.01 0.87 1.08
CA VAL A 245 -6.20 -0.06 2.21
C VAL A 245 -7.59 0.12 2.83
N VAL A 246 -7.99 1.36 3.09
CA VAL A 246 -9.32 1.71 3.61
C VAL A 246 -10.43 1.26 2.64
N ALA A 247 -10.27 1.52 1.35
CA ALA A 247 -11.23 1.09 0.33
C ALA A 247 -11.34 -0.44 0.25
N CYS A 248 -10.23 -1.16 0.43
CA CYS A 248 -10.20 -2.62 0.50
C CYS A 248 -10.99 -3.14 1.70
N PHE A 249 -10.78 -2.59 2.90
CA PHE A 249 -11.57 -2.95 4.08
C PHE A 249 -13.07 -2.73 3.86
N LYS A 250 -13.45 -1.60 3.28
CA LYS A 250 -14.85 -1.31 2.92
C LYS A 250 -15.40 -2.36 1.95
N ALA A 251 -14.63 -2.74 0.93
CA ALA A 251 -15.03 -3.76 -0.04
C ALA A 251 -15.21 -5.13 0.64
N LEU A 252 -14.25 -5.54 1.46
CA LEU A 252 -14.25 -6.82 2.17
C LEU A 252 -15.43 -6.93 3.14
N LEU A 253 -15.69 -5.89 3.93
CA LEU A 253 -16.83 -5.81 4.84
C LEU A 253 -18.16 -5.87 4.09
N ARG A 254 -18.29 -5.11 3.00
CA ARG A 254 -19.50 -5.08 2.18
C ARG A 254 -19.79 -6.42 1.51
N LEU A 255 -18.75 -7.12 1.05
CA LEU A 255 -18.91 -8.44 0.43
C LEU A 255 -19.11 -9.56 1.45
N GLY A 256 -18.81 -9.34 2.73
CA GLY A 256 -18.95 -10.35 3.78
C GLY A 256 -18.04 -11.56 3.60
N ARG A 257 -16.94 -11.42 2.86
CA ARG A 257 -16.05 -12.53 2.47
C ARG A 257 -14.89 -12.67 3.45
N MET A 258 -15.12 -13.45 4.51
CA MET A 258 -14.12 -13.74 5.55
C MET A 258 -12.80 -14.28 4.98
N ASP A 259 -12.87 -15.16 3.99
CA ASP A 259 -11.70 -15.79 3.37
C ASP A 259 -10.78 -14.77 2.67
N LEU A 260 -11.36 -13.75 2.04
CA LEU A 260 -10.62 -12.66 1.41
C LEU A 260 -10.05 -11.72 2.47
N LEU A 261 -10.80 -11.47 3.55
CA LEU A 261 -10.36 -10.61 4.64
C LEU A 261 -9.19 -11.21 5.41
N GLN A 262 -9.24 -12.51 5.74
CA GLN A 262 -8.14 -13.23 6.37
C GLN A 262 -6.89 -13.22 5.49
N ARG A 263 -7.02 -13.43 4.17
CA ARG A 263 -5.89 -13.33 3.23
C ARG A 263 -5.34 -11.91 3.16
N PHE A 264 -6.21 -10.91 3.06
CA PHE A 264 -5.80 -9.50 3.03
C PHE A 264 -5.00 -9.13 4.26
N LEU A 265 -5.56 -9.36 5.45
CA LEU A 265 -4.88 -9.14 6.71
C LEU A 265 -3.58 -9.94 6.76
N GLY A 266 -3.65 -11.27 6.68
CA GLY A 266 -2.50 -12.10 7.00
C GLY A 266 -1.36 -12.14 5.97
N MET A 267 -1.61 -11.77 4.72
CA MET A 267 -0.61 -11.91 3.65
C MET A 267 -0.28 -10.61 2.91
N TYR A 268 -1.17 -9.63 2.92
CA TYR A 268 -1.07 -8.49 2.00
C TYR A 268 -1.07 -7.14 2.70
N LEU A 269 -1.64 -7.03 3.90
CA LEU A 269 -1.61 -5.80 4.68
C LEU A 269 -0.19 -5.61 5.24
N CYS A 270 0.52 -4.65 4.66
CA CYS A 270 1.79 -4.15 5.19
C CYS A 270 1.50 -2.88 6.02
N VAL A 271 1.90 -2.89 7.29
CA VAL A 271 1.82 -1.73 8.19
C VAL A 271 3.24 -1.25 8.39
N ASP A 272 3.63 -0.18 7.71
CA ASP A 272 4.91 0.49 7.95
C ASP A 272 4.81 1.54 9.08
N ASP A 273 5.95 2.18 9.42
CA ASP A 273 6.02 3.18 10.48
C ASP A 273 5.20 4.45 10.19
N GLU A 274 4.94 4.78 8.91
CA GLU A 274 4.02 5.87 8.54
C GLU A 274 2.57 5.46 8.84
N TYR A 275 2.20 4.20 8.61
CA TYR A 275 0.88 3.64 8.95
C TYR A 275 0.61 3.55 10.45
N ALA A 276 1.64 3.32 11.28
CA ALA A 276 1.45 3.24 12.73
C ALA A 276 0.84 4.52 13.32
N ARG A 277 1.01 5.67 12.64
CA ARG A 277 0.42 6.96 13.01
C ARG A 277 -0.98 7.18 12.45
N ASP A 278 -1.39 6.40 11.44
CA ASP A 278 -2.70 6.56 10.83
C ASP A 278 -3.78 5.75 11.57
N THR A 279 -4.55 6.46 12.39
CA THR A 279 -5.71 5.93 13.12
C THR A 279 -6.81 5.33 12.22
N ALA A 280 -6.78 5.54 10.90
CA ALA A 280 -7.78 5.02 9.98
C ALA A 280 -7.72 3.48 9.88
N VAL A 281 -6.53 2.89 9.72
CA VAL A 281 -6.39 1.43 9.53
C VAL A 281 -6.84 0.67 10.77
N GLY A 282 -6.42 1.12 11.97
CA GLY A 282 -6.83 0.52 13.24
C GLY A 282 -8.34 0.54 13.44
N ARG A 283 -9.02 1.64 13.08
CA ARG A 283 -10.49 1.72 13.11
C ARG A 283 -11.17 0.67 12.23
N TRP A 284 -10.63 0.39 11.05
CA TRP A 284 -11.18 -0.61 10.14
C TRP A 284 -10.93 -2.05 10.59
N ILE A 285 -9.76 -2.33 11.18
CA ILE A 285 -9.49 -3.63 11.82
C ILE A 285 -10.47 -3.86 12.97
N HIS A 286 -10.66 -2.86 13.84
CA HIS A 286 -11.65 -2.94 14.91
C HIS A 286 -13.07 -3.18 14.36
N ARG A 287 -13.45 -2.49 13.28
CA ARG A 287 -14.75 -2.72 12.63
C ARG A 287 -14.89 -4.15 12.08
N CYS A 288 -13.83 -4.72 11.53
CA CYS A 288 -13.81 -6.12 11.11
C CYS A 288 -14.02 -7.06 12.30
N LEU A 289 -13.33 -6.82 13.41
CA LEU A 289 -13.51 -7.60 14.64
C LEU A 289 -14.94 -7.51 15.19
N GLN A 290 -15.59 -6.35 15.12
CA GLN A 290 -16.99 -6.20 15.52
C GLN A 290 -17.95 -7.02 14.64
N VAL A 291 -17.71 -7.07 13.33
CA VAL A 291 -18.61 -7.75 12.38
C VAL A 291 -18.39 -9.25 12.35
N PHE A 292 -17.14 -9.69 12.43
CA PHE A 292 -16.72 -11.07 12.17
C PHE A 292 -16.29 -11.83 13.42
N GLY A 293 -16.04 -11.13 14.53
CA GLY A 293 -15.52 -11.69 15.77
C GLY A 293 -13.99 -11.86 15.77
N TRP A 294 -13.43 -12.02 16.97
CA TRP A 294 -12.00 -12.26 17.16
C TRP A 294 -11.54 -13.61 16.63
N GLU A 295 -12.28 -14.68 16.96
CA GLU A 295 -11.85 -16.06 16.71
C GLU A 295 -11.54 -16.36 15.22
N PRO A 296 -12.36 -15.92 14.23
CA PRO A 296 -12.02 -16.12 12.83
C PRO A 296 -10.83 -15.27 12.36
N LEU A 297 -10.60 -14.09 12.93
CA LEU A 297 -9.57 -13.16 12.46
C LEU A 297 -8.23 -13.32 13.19
N ALA A 298 -8.21 -14.00 14.34
CA ALA A 298 -7.05 -14.13 15.21
C ALA A 298 -5.80 -14.60 14.45
N SER A 299 -5.88 -15.69 13.68
CA SER A 299 -4.72 -16.21 12.94
C SER A 299 -4.16 -15.22 11.92
N ALA A 300 -5.03 -14.46 11.22
CA ALA A 300 -4.59 -13.49 10.22
C ALA A 300 -4.01 -12.23 10.86
N LEU A 301 -4.58 -11.79 11.98
CA LEU A 301 -4.05 -10.67 12.77
C LEU A 301 -2.74 -11.03 13.45
N TYR A 302 -2.57 -12.28 13.90
CA TYR A 302 -1.28 -12.74 14.40
C TYR A 302 -0.20 -12.72 13.32
N SER A 303 -0.52 -12.99 12.04
CA SER A 303 0.44 -12.84 10.94
C SER A 303 0.75 -11.39 10.56
N VAL A 304 -0.22 -10.46 10.70
CA VAL A 304 0.07 -9.01 10.57
C VAL A 304 1.00 -8.57 11.70
N ALA A 305 0.73 -9.06 12.90
CA ALA A 305 1.56 -8.85 14.07
C ALA A 305 2.83 -9.71 14.07
N GLN A 306 3.18 -10.42 12.99
CA GLN A 306 4.38 -11.27 12.91
C GLN A 306 5.68 -10.52 12.55
N ASP A 307 5.67 -9.20 12.60
CA ASP A 307 6.83 -8.43 13.05
C ASP A 307 6.53 -7.74 14.40
N PRO A 308 6.22 -8.51 15.46
CA PRO A 308 6.13 -7.92 16.78
C PRO A 308 7.58 -7.70 17.22
N VAL A 309 7.89 -6.53 17.79
CA VAL A 309 9.23 -6.25 18.32
C VAL A 309 9.77 -7.42 19.18
N CYS A 310 8.88 -8.18 19.83
CA CYS A 310 9.15 -9.54 20.31
C CYS A 310 7.90 -10.45 20.19
N PRO A 311 8.03 -11.77 19.96
CA PRO A 311 6.94 -12.72 20.18
C PRO A 311 6.40 -12.61 21.62
N PRO A 312 5.13 -12.97 21.90
CA PRO A 312 4.63 -13.02 23.27
C PRO A 312 5.57 -13.90 24.09
N PHE A 313 6.22 -13.27 25.06
CA PHE A 313 7.31 -13.86 25.81
C PHE A 313 6.69 -14.83 26.83
N ILE A 314 6.40 -16.07 26.40
CA ILE A 314 5.81 -17.13 27.25
C ILE A 314 6.87 -17.73 28.21
N GLN A 315 8.12 -17.28 28.11
CA GLN A 315 9.18 -17.77 28.98
C GLN A 315 9.02 -17.13 30.36
N ARG A 316 9.00 -17.95 31.41
CA ARG A 316 8.85 -17.51 32.82
C ARG A 316 9.92 -16.52 33.31
N PHE A 317 10.97 -16.25 32.53
CA PHE A 317 11.97 -15.22 32.85
C PHE A 317 11.70 -13.87 32.16
N ALA A 318 10.68 -13.80 31.30
CA ALA A 318 10.32 -12.60 30.56
C ALA A 318 10.03 -11.42 31.46
N ALA A 319 9.27 -11.65 32.53
CA ALA A 319 8.91 -10.61 33.47
C ALA A 319 10.17 -9.98 34.09
N GLU A 320 11.17 -10.80 34.42
CA GLU A 320 12.46 -10.36 34.97
C GLU A 320 13.29 -9.62 33.93
N CYS A 321 13.40 -10.13 32.69
CA CYS A 321 14.12 -9.42 31.63
C CYS A 321 13.47 -8.08 31.28
N ILE A 322 12.14 -8.02 31.17
CA ILE A 322 11.40 -6.79 30.92
C ILE A 322 11.64 -5.81 32.06
N THR A 323 11.58 -6.26 33.31
CA THR A 323 11.82 -5.42 34.49
C THR A 323 13.26 -4.91 34.55
N GLU A 324 14.25 -5.72 34.19
CA GLU A 324 15.68 -5.35 34.20
C GLU A 324 16.04 -4.41 33.04
N MET A 325 15.60 -4.72 31.82
CA MET A 325 15.80 -3.86 30.64
C MET A 325 15.17 -2.49 30.86
N TRP A 326 13.97 -2.48 31.47
CA TRP A 326 13.32 -1.25 31.89
C TRP A 326 14.21 -0.43 32.82
N ALA A 327 14.79 -1.06 33.86
CA ALA A 327 15.59 -0.37 34.87
C ALA A 327 16.75 0.37 34.23
N ILE A 328 17.39 -0.28 33.26
CA ILE A 328 18.49 0.31 32.49
C ILE A 328 18.00 1.50 31.66
N VAL A 329 16.89 1.35 30.93
CA VAL A 329 16.33 2.44 30.09
C VAL A 329 16.00 3.66 30.93
N ALA A 330 15.35 3.44 32.07
CA ALA A 330 14.92 4.55 32.89
C ALA A 330 16.04 5.17 33.74
N GLU A 331 17.09 4.41 34.08
CA GLU A 331 18.33 5.00 34.62
C GLU A 331 19.03 5.89 33.59
N GLY A 332 18.90 5.57 32.29
CA GLY A 332 19.38 6.40 31.20
C GLY A 332 18.50 7.62 30.89
N MET A 333 17.27 7.69 31.43
CA MET A 333 16.29 8.74 31.15
C MET A 333 16.81 10.18 31.35
N PRO A 334 17.58 10.49 32.42
CA PRO A 334 18.18 11.83 32.60
C PRO A 334 19.09 12.29 31.46
N LEU A 335 19.64 11.37 30.65
CA LEU A 335 20.46 11.72 29.49
C LEU A 335 19.63 12.29 28.33
N PHE A 336 18.33 12.00 28.29
CA PHE A 336 17.42 12.47 27.25
C PHE A 336 16.72 13.79 27.60
N THR A 337 16.77 14.19 28.87
CA THR A 337 16.09 15.39 29.40
C THR A 337 17.01 16.59 29.60
N ASP A 338 18.30 16.48 29.24
CA ASP A 338 19.24 17.59 29.36
C ASP A 338 18.87 18.68 28.34
N SER A 339 18.26 19.75 28.87
CA SER A 339 17.29 20.64 28.24
C SER A 339 17.87 21.72 27.32
N GLY A 340 19.08 21.49 26.81
CA GLY A 340 19.72 22.41 25.86
C GLY A 340 19.25 22.26 24.41
N VAL A 341 18.59 21.15 24.06
CA VAL A 341 18.37 20.77 22.65
C VAL A 341 16.89 20.55 22.36
N THR A 342 16.22 21.65 21.99
CA THR A 342 14.96 21.73 21.22
C THR A 342 13.62 21.36 21.89
N PRO A 343 12.57 22.20 21.75
CA PRO A 343 11.19 21.93 22.22
C PRO A 343 10.48 20.71 21.60
N TRP A 344 11.07 20.06 20.61
CA TRP A 344 10.47 18.95 19.87
C TRP A 344 10.69 17.58 20.54
N VAL A 345 11.52 17.52 21.60
CA VAL A 345 11.89 16.28 22.31
C VAL A 345 10.81 15.81 23.31
N ASN A 346 9.80 16.64 23.62
CA ASN A 346 8.81 16.32 24.66
C ASN A 346 7.97 15.06 24.35
N GLY A 347 7.66 14.77 23.08
CA GLY A 347 6.85 13.58 22.74
C GLY A 347 7.49 12.26 23.18
N VAL A 348 8.81 12.13 23.03
CA VAL A 348 9.55 10.92 23.43
C VAL A 348 9.58 10.77 24.95
N VAL A 349 9.73 11.88 25.68
CA VAL A 349 9.75 11.89 27.15
C VAL A 349 8.38 11.52 27.72
N VAL A 350 7.30 12.06 27.14
CA VAL A 350 5.91 11.68 27.48
C VAL A 350 5.70 10.19 27.26
N ASP A 351 6.12 9.65 26.11
CA ASP A 351 5.99 8.23 25.82
C ASP A 351 6.83 7.38 26.78
N ILE A 352 8.07 7.79 27.08
CA ILE A 352 8.91 7.10 28.07
C ILE A 352 8.22 7.09 29.44
N CYS A 353 7.67 8.21 29.91
CA CYS A 353 6.95 8.30 31.18
C CYS A 353 5.68 7.42 31.20
N ARG A 354 4.90 7.43 30.11
CA ARG A 354 3.70 6.60 29.97
C ARG A 354 4.04 5.10 30.02
N HIS A 355 4.98 4.65 29.19
CA HIS A 355 5.41 3.25 29.17
C HIS A 355 6.10 2.86 30.47
N SER A 356 6.82 3.80 31.10
CA SER A 356 7.46 3.60 32.40
C SER A 356 6.44 3.25 33.49
N LEU A 357 5.36 4.03 33.58
CA LEU A 357 4.26 3.78 34.51
C LEU A 357 3.53 2.47 34.23
N GLN A 358 3.26 2.15 32.96
CA GLN A 358 2.64 0.88 32.57
C GLN A 358 3.50 -0.33 32.94
N LEU A 359 4.81 -0.22 32.80
CA LEU A 359 5.75 -1.27 33.16
C LEU A 359 5.93 -1.37 34.68
N GLU A 360 5.81 -0.28 35.44
CA GLU A 360 5.72 -0.35 36.89
C GLU A 360 4.45 -1.09 37.34
N VAL A 361 3.29 -0.80 36.72
CA VAL A 361 2.06 -1.57 36.93
C VAL A 361 2.28 -3.04 36.59
N HIS A 362 2.88 -3.34 35.44
CA HIS A 362 3.19 -4.72 35.05
C HIS A 362 4.05 -5.40 36.12
N ALA A 363 5.15 -4.78 36.55
CA ALA A 363 6.04 -5.34 37.56
C ALA A 363 5.35 -5.61 38.91
N VAL A 364 4.37 -4.77 39.31
CA VAL A 364 3.60 -4.93 40.55
C VAL A 364 2.45 -5.95 40.41
N THR A 365 1.89 -6.10 39.21
CA THR A 365 0.72 -6.98 38.95
C THR A 365 1.10 -8.38 38.46
N VAL A 366 2.33 -8.58 37.96
CA VAL A 366 2.82 -9.90 37.54
C VAL A 366 2.70 -10.89 38.70
N SER A 367 1.96 -11.96 38.44
CA SER A 367 1.74 -13.06 39.39
C SER A 367 3.06 -13.69 39.79
N VAL A 368 3.17 -14.13 41.05
CA VAL A 368 4.29 -14.95 41.52
C VAL A 368 4.45 -16.21 40.67
N THR A 369 3.34 -16.73 40.11
CA THR A 369 3.34 -17.92 39.24
C THR A 369 4.07 -17.73 37.92
N ASP A 370 4.20 -16.49 37.47
CA ASP A 370 4.76 -16.14 36.17
C ASP A 370 6.24 -15.78 36.26
N ARG A 371 6.81 -15.80 37.48
CA ARG A 371 8.21 -15.50 37.77
C ARG A 371 9.11 -16.71 37.55
N TRP A 372 10.37 -16.47 37.22
CA TRP A 372 11.31 -17.54 36.86
C TRP A 372 11.65 -18.50 38.01
N LEU A 373 11.62 -17.99 39.26
CA LEU A 373 11.87 -18.78 40.48
C LEU A 373 10.63 -19.51 40.99
N TYR A 374 9.49 -19.35 40.32
CA TYR A 374 8.27 -20.06 40.67
C TYR A 374 8.44 -21.57 40.57
N ASN A 375 7.95 -22.31 41.59
CA ASN A 375 8.21 -23.74 41.85
C ASN A 375 9.65 -24.11 42.28
N ARG A 376 10.57 -23.14 42.38
CA ARG A 376 11.93 -23.38 42.90
C ARG A 376 12.13 -22.86 44.31
N LEU A 377 11.37 -21.83 44.71
CA LEU A 377 11.40 -21.23 46.03
C LEU A 377 9.95 -21.01 46.54
N PRO A 378 9.73 -20.88 47.86
CA PRO A 378 8.43 -20.48 48.39
C PRO A 378 7.98 -19.13 47.83
N ASP A 379 6.68 -18.97 47.56
CA ASP A 379 6.11 -17.77 46.93
C ASP A 379 6.51 -16.47 47.63
N LEU A 380 6.58 -16.48 48.97
CA LEU A 380 7.03 -15.32 49.75
C LEU A 380 8.47 -14.90 49.40
N ILE A 381 9.36 -15.87 49.19
CA ILE A 381 10.74 -15.62 48.80
C ILE A 381 10.82 -15.15 47.35
N VAL A 382 10.03 -15.73 46.43
CA VAL A 382 9.96 -15.31 45.03
C VAL A 382 9.46 -13.86 44.93
N ALA A 383 8.38 -13.53 45.63
CA ALA A 383 7.87 -12.17 45.72
C ALA A 383 8.92 -11.21 46.30
N LYS A 384 9.63 -11.62 47.35
CA LYS A 384 10.69 -10.82 47.96
C LYS A 384 11.87 -10.59 47.00
N VAL A 385 12.30 -11.62 46.26
CA VAL A 385 13.34 -11.48 45.22
C VAL A 385 12.88 -10.55 44.09
N ALA A 386 11.63 -10.65 43.65
CA ALA A 386 11.07 -9.75 42.64
C ALA A 386 11.14 -8.27 43.07
N THR A 387 10.98 -7.96 44.37
CA THR A 387 11.16 -6.59 44.86
C THR A 387 12.60 -6.04 44.78
N TYR A 388 13.59 -6.90 44.54
CA TYR A 388 14.99 -6.49 44.33
C TYR A 388 15.38 -6.43 42.83
N LEU A 389 14.61 -7.08 41.95
CA LEU A 389 14.90 -7.15 40.51
C LEU A 389 14.34 -5.98 39.71
N GLY A 390 13.37 -5.25 40.26
CA GLY A 390 12.87 -4.00 39.70
C GLY A 390 12.92 -2.90 40.73
N PRO A 391 13.30 -1.68 40.37
CA PRO A 391 13.25 -0.56 41.29
C PRO A 391 11.80 -0.30 41.70
N ALA A 392 11.50 -0.46 42.99
CA ALA A 392 10.14 -0.32 43.51
C ALA A 392 9.56 1.11 43.42
N ASN A 393 10.26 2.10 42.84
CA ASN A 393 9.88 3.53 42.88
C ASN A 393 10.62 4.36 41.82
N HIS A 394 10.88 3.83 40.62
CA HIS A 394 11.75 4.58 39.68
C HIS A 394 11.10 5.85 39.14
N MET A 395 9.80 5.83 38.85
CA MET A 395 9.10 7.07 38.48
C MET A 395 9.16 8.10 39.61
N GLN A 396 9.03 7.68 40.87
CA GLN A 396 9.23 8.58 42.02
C GLN A 396 10.67 9.13 42.06
N ARG A 397 11.68 8.32 41.75
CA ARG A 397 13.07 8.78 41.67
C ARG A 397 13.27 9.81 40.56
N LEU A 398 12.66 9.62 39.38
CA LEU A 398 12.71 10.60 38.29
C LEU A 398 12.01 11.92 38.67
N ILE A 399 10.89 11.83 39.40
CA ILE A 399 10.19 12.97 40.00
C ILE A 399 11.09 13.69 41.01
N ASP A 400 11.73 12.95 41.92
CA ASP A 400 12.58 13.50 42.99
C ASP A 400 13.85 14.16 42.42
N MET A 401 14.38 13.63 41.31
CA MET A 401 15.50 14.21 40.58
C MET A 401 15.09 15.41 39.69
N ASN A 402 13.80 15.73 39.62
CA ASN A 402 13.24 16.78 38.76
C ASN A 402 13.65 16.63 37.28
N VAL A 403 13.70 15.39 36.82
CA VAL A 403 14.11 15.01 35.46
C VAL A 403 12.95 15.16 34.48
N ILE A 404 11.72 15.02 34.96
CA ILE A 404 10.50 15.03 34.16
C ILE A 404 9.60 16.20 34.57
N CYS A 405 8.89 16.78 33.60
CA CYS A 405 7.83 17.72 33.85
C CYS A 405 6.60 16.98 34.41
N LEU A 406 6.20 17.33 35.64
CA LEU A 406 5.07 16.68 36.33
C LEU A 406 3.74 16.90 35.60
N ILE A 407 3.65 17.95 34.80
CA ILE A 407 2.44 18.31 34.06
C ILE A 407 2.47 17.72 32.65
N GLU A 408 3.51 18.00 31.88
CA GLU A 408 3.57 17.59 30.46
C GLU A 408 3.85 16.09 30.32
N ASP A 409 4.77 15.54 31.13
CA ASP A 409 5.26 14.17 30.93
C ASP A 409 4.54 13.15 31.81
N LEU A 410 4.33 13.48 33.09
CA LEU A 410 3.77 12.54 34.06
C LEU A 410 2.24 12.44 33.97
N ALA A 411 1.52 13.55 33.80
CA ALA A 411 0.06 13.57 33.82
C ALA A 411 -0.59 12.66 32.75
N PRO A 412 -0.13 12.63 31.47
CA PRO A 412 -0.68 11.73 30.46
C PRO A 412 -0.50 10.25 30.84
N GLY A 413 0.63 9.90 31.47
CA GLY A 413 0.87 8.55 31.95
C GLY A 413 -0.05 8.15 33.09
N VAL A 414 -0.32 9.05 34.04
CA VAL A 414 -1.25 8.81 35.16
C VAL A 414 -2.68 8.61 34.65
N VAL A 415 -3.13 9.43 33.68
CA VAL A 415 -4.46 9.28 33.07
C VAL A 415 -4.58 7.98 32.30
N ALA A 416 -3.55 7.60 31.53
CA ALA A 416 -3.53 6.31 30.84
C ALA A 416 -3.66 5.12 31.81
N LEU A 417 -3.06 5.19 33.00
CA LEU A 417 -3.24 4.16 34.03
C LEU A 417 -4.67 4.10 34.57
N LEU A 418 -5.31 5.26 34.78
CA LEU A 418 -6.69 5.35 35.24
C LEU A 418 -7.66 4.78 34.20
N GLU A 419 -7.47 5.09 32.92
CA GLU A 419 -8.27 4.55 31.81
C GLU A 419 -8.14 3.03 31.69
N GLN A 420 -7.00 2.47 32.09
CA GLN A 420 -6.75 1.03 32.11
C GLN A 420 -7.23 0.34 33.41
N GLY A 421 -7.80 1.09 34.36
CA GLY A 421 -8.32 0.55 35.63
C GLY A 421 -7.25 0.26 36.69
N TYR A 422 -6.06 0.87 36.58
CA TYR A 422 -4.95 0.70 37.52
C TYR A 422 -4.92 1.79 38.60
N ASP A 423 -6.08 2.05 39.22
CA ASP A 423 -6.31 3.16 40.15
C ASP A 423 -5.28 3.21 41.29
N ALA A 424 -4.96 2.06 41.89
CA ALA A 424 -4.08 2.00 43.06
C ALA A 424 -2.64 2.48 42.77
N VAL A 425 -2.16 2.32 41.53
CA VAL A 425 -0.83 2.80 41.12
C VAL A 425 -0.92 4.26 40.70
N ALA A 426 -1.94 4.63 39.91
CA ALA A 426 -2.17 6.01 39.49
C ALA A 426 -2.29 6.96 40.69
N HIS A 427 -3.04 6.59 41.75
CA HIS A 427 -3.23 7.41 42.95
C HIS A 427 -1.94 7.75 43.69
N ARG A 428 -0.85 6.99 43.51
CA ARG A 428 0.45 7.31 44.11
C ARG A 428 1.08 8.55 43.49
N TYR A 429 0.80 8.81 42.21
CA TYR A 429 1.42 9.87 41.42
C TYR A 429 0.56 11.12 41.28
N ILE A 430 -0.76 11.02 41.55
CA ILE A 430 -1.68 12.18 41.58
C ILE A 430 -1.12 13.35 42.39
N PRO A 431 -0.67 13.18 43.66
CA PRO A 431 -0.15 14.30 44.45
C PRO A 431 1.04 15.03 43.80
N SER A 432 1.88 14.32 43.06
CA SER A 432 3.04 14.90 42.36
C SER A 432 2.60 15.75 41.17
N VAL A 433 1.68 15.25 40.34
CA VAL A 433 1.09 16.03 39.23
C VAL A 433 0.43 17.30 39.76
N CYS A 434 -0.36 17.16 40.82
CA CYS A 434 -1.07 18.23 41.51
C CYS A 434 -0.15 19.28 42.13
N LYS A 435 0.99 18.86 42.69
CA LYS A 435 2.07 19.75 43.14
C LYS A 435 2.64 20.55 41.96
N GLY A 436 2.84 19.91 40.81
CA GLY A 436 3.27 20.58 39.57
C GLY A 436 2.33 21.71 39.16
N VAL A 437 1.01 21.47 39.17
CA VAL A 437 0.00 22.49 38.83
C VAL A 437 0.04 23.70 39.77
N ARG A 438 0.33 23.48 41.06
CA ARG A 438 0.43 24.58 42.06
C ARG A 438 1.73 25.37 41.98
N SER A 439 2.73 24.86 41.26
CA SER A 439 4.03 25.50 41.09
C SER A 439 4.45 25.40 39.63
N PRO A 440 3.67 26.00 38.70
CA PRO A 440 4.00 25.95 37.29
C PRO A 440 5.34 26.66 37.09
N SER A 441 6.23 26.07 36.30
CA SER A 441 7.40 26.80 35.84
C SER A 441 6.93 27.95 34.95
N ASP A 442 7.62 29.09 34.98
CA ASP A 442 7.19 30.37 34.38
C ASP A 442 6.97 30.37 32.84
N ASN A 443 7.00 29.23 32.14
CA ASN A 443 6.89 29.12 30.67
C ASN A 443 6.09 27.91 30.15
N VAL A 444 5.16 27.33 30.92
CA VAL A 444 4.41 26.15 30.44
C VAL A 444 3.29 26.58 29.49
N THR A 445 3.42 26.20 28.21
CA THR A 445 2.31 26.32 27.25
C THR A 445 1.50 25.03 27.24
N TYR A 446 0.27 25.08 27.76
CA TYR A 446 -0.56 23.89 27.84
C TYR A 446 -1.17 23.52 26.48
N LEU A 447 -0.84 22.32 26.00
CA LEU A 447 -1.61 21.66 24.94
C LEU A 447 -2.99 21.24 25.47
N VAL A 448 -3.99 21.19 24.60
CA VAL A 448 -5.37 20.78 24.95
C VAL A 448 -5.39 19.42 25.66
N GLU A 449 -4.57 18.48 25.20
CA GLU A 449 -4.43 17.15 25.81
C GLU A 449 -3.90 17.23 27.25
N VAL A 450 -2.91 18.10 27.50
CA VAL A 450 -2.37 18.31 28.85
C VAL A 450 -3.45 18.91 29.76
N VAL A 451 -4.21 19.91 29.29
CA VAL A 451 -5.33 20.48 30.06
C VAL A 451 -6.36 19.39 30.41
N TYR A 452 -6.76 18.56 29.44
CA TYR A 452 -7.66 17.43 29.69
C TYR A 452 -7.10 16.51 30.77
N ASN A 453 -5.83 16.11 30.65
CA ASN A 453 -5.21 15.19 31.60
C ASN A 453 -5.15 15.78 33.02
N LEU A 454 -4.83 17.07 33.15
CA LEU A 454 -4.83 17.76 34.43
C LEU A 454 -6.23 17.83 35.06
N LEU A 455 -7.27 18.06 34.25
CA LEU A 455 -8.65 18.09 34.75
C LEU A 455 -9.12 16.73 35.26
N VAL A 456 -8.74 15.64 34.57
CA VAL A 456 -9.03 14.28 35.03
C VAL A 456 -8.34 14.00 36.37
N VAL A 457 -7.05 14.33 36.49
CA VAL A 457 -6.28 14.16 37.73
C VAL A 457 -6.87 15.01 38.87
N ALA A 458 -7.21 16.26 38.60
CA ALA A 458 -7.78 17.18 39.58
C ALA A 458 -9.19 16.78 40.06
N ALA A 459 -9.99 16.16 39.17
CA ALA A 459 -11.31 15.64 39.54
C ALA A 459 -11.21 14.47 40.54
N LEU A 460 -10.13 13.68 40.47
CA LEU A 460 -9.93 12.51 41.33
C LEU A 460 -9.33 12.84 42.70
N GLU A 461 -8.49 13.87 42.83
CA GLU A 461 -8.05 14.35 44.16
C GLU A 461 -9.24 14.92 44.97
N GLY A 462 -10.26 15.44 44.26
CA GLY A 462 -11.42 16.09 44.85
C GLY A 462 -11.13 17.50 45.36
N GLY A 463 -12.09 18.10 46.07
CA GLY A 463 -11.93 19.43 46.67
C GLY A 463 -11.94 20.61 45.68
N SER A 464 -11.15 21.65 45.98
CA SER A 464 -11.04 22.87 45.14
C SER A 464 -10.10 22.72 43.96
N MET A 465 -9.36 21.60 43.87
CA MET A 465 -8.24 21.49 42.94
C MET A 465 -8.65 21.65 41.48
N TRP A 466 -9.78 21.09 41.06
CA TRP A 466 -10.26 21.26 39.68
C TRP A 466 -10.49 22.74 39.32
N ARG A 467 -10.88 23.59 40.29
CA ARG A 467 -10.99 25.03 40.08
C ARG A 467 -9.63 25.68 39.98
N ASP A 468 -8.71 25.32 40.85
CA ASP A 468 -7.34 25.84 40.84
C ASP A 468 -6.64 25.49 39.52
N THR A 469 -6.86 24.27 39.00
CA THR A 469 -6.37 23.81 37.69
C THR A 469 -7.02 24.60 36.55
N LEU A 470 -8.35 24.77 36.55
CA LEU A 470 -9.03 25.57 35.53
C LEU A 470 -8.58 27.03 35.53
N ASP A 471 -8.44 27.64 36.71
CA ASP A 471 -7.98 29.02 36.85
C ASP A 471 -6.53 29.16 36.37
N CYS A 472 -5.67 28.17 36.66
CA CYS A 472 -4.29 28.14 36.17
C CYS A 472 -4.24 28.03 34.65
N CYS A 473 -4.93 27.05 34.05
CA CYS A 473 -4.98 26.88 32.61
C CYS A 473 -5.65 28.09 31.92
N GLY A 474 -6.68 28.68 32.53
CA GLY A 474 -7.37 29.85 32.03
C GLY A 474 -6.49 31.10 32.00
N ARG A 475 -5.62 31.30 33.00
CA ARG A 475 -4.63 32.39 33.01
C ARG A 475 -3.61 32.22 31.88
N GLU A 476 -3.03 31.04 31.73
CA GLU A 476 -2.03 30.78 30.68
C GLU A 476 -2.61 30.87 29.26
N LEU A 477 -3.88 30.50 29.08
CA LEU A 477 -4.58 30.64 27.79
C LEU A 477 -5.08 32.08 27.53
N GLY A 478 -4.82 33.03 28.43
CA GLY A 478 -5.30 34.42 28.30
C GLY A 478 -6.83 34.57 28.43
N LEU A 479 -7.50 33.59 29.03
CA LEU A 479 -8.95 33.56 29.22
C LEU A 479 -9.38 34.16 30.57
N ALA A 480 -8.46 34.24 31.53
CA ALA A 480 -8.73 34.88 32.80
C ALA A 480 -8.84 36.39 32.60
N ARG A 481 -9.99 36.97 32.96
CA ARG A 481 -10.15 38.44 33.03
C ARG A 481 -9.24 38.96 34.12
N ASP A 482 -8.31 39.85 33.77
CA ASP A 482 -7.54 40.62 34.75
C ASP A 482 -8.52 41.26 35.73
N GLY A 483 -8.44 40.84 36.99
CA GLY A 483 -9.32 41.30 38.07
C GLY A 483 -9.09 42.77 38.48
N THR A 484 -8.51 43.58 37.60
CA THR A 484 -8.19 44.99 37.82
C THR A 484 -9.38 45.94 37.59
N ASP A 485 -10.52 45.46 37.10
CA ASP A 485 -11.78 46.23 37.06
C ASP A 485 -12.74 45.86 38.20
N ARG A 486 -12.35 46.17 39.44
CA ARG A 486 -13.26 46.22 40.60
C ARG A 486 -13.14 47.51 41.38
#